data_AF-A0A7T5JH94-F1
#
_entry.id   AF-A0A7T5JH94-F1
#
_cell.length_a   1.000
_cell.length_b   1.000
_cell.length_c   1.000
_cell.angle_alpha   90.00
_cell.angle_beta   90.00
_cell.angle_gamma   90.00
#
_symmetry.space_group_name_H-M   'P 1'
#
loop_
_entity.id
_entity.type
_entity.pdbx_description
1 polymer ?
#
loop_
_entity_poly.entity_id
_entity_poly.type
_entity_poly.pdbx_seq_one_letter_code
_entity_poly.pdbx_strand_id
1 'polypeptide(L)' 'MGKANTQRIEQKHLTLRTRIKRLARKTICFSKSILMHDTVIDLFINRYEFGRAV' A
#
# COMPACT_ATOMS: atom_id res chain seq x y z
N MET A 1 13.35 -16.95 20.72
CA MET A 1 12.12 -16.13 20.62
C MET A 1 12.20 -14.95 19.63
N GLY A 2 13.37 -14.58 19.06
CA GLY A 2 13.47 -13.37 18.18
C GLY A 2 13.13 -13.56 16.69
N LYS A 3 13.45 -14.73 16.11
CA LYS A 3 13.38 -14.93 14.64
C LYS A 3 11.96 -14.84 14.05
N ALA A 4 10.95 -15.31 14.77
CA ALA A 4 9.57 -15.30 14.31
C ALA A 4 8.96 -13.88 14.27
N ASN A 5 9.33 -13.01 15.20
CA ASN A 5 8.85 -11.63 15.22
C ASN A 5 9.45 -10.81 14.08
N THR A 6 10.75 -10.96 13.84
CA THR A 6 11.43 -10.32 12.71
C THR A 6 10.84 -10.79 11.38
N GLN A 7 10.65 -12.10 11.20
CA GLN A 7 10.02 -12.63 9.99
C GLN A 7 8.61 -12.08 9.76
N ARG A 8 7.79 -11.93 10.80
CA ARG A 8 6.45 -11.34 10.66
C ARG A 8 6.50 -9.89 10.18
N ILE A 9 7.46 -9.11 10.67
CA ILE A 9 7.65 -7.72 10.24
C ILE A 9 8.13 -7.67 8.78
N GLU A 10 9.10 -8.50 8.42
CA GLU A 10 9.60 -8.61 7.04
C GLU A 10 8.50 -9.05 6.06
N GLN A 11 7.67 -10.02 6.43
CA GLN A 11 6.52 -10.46 5.62
C GLN A 11 5.48 -9.36 5.42
N LYS A 12 5.18 -8.58 6.47
CA LYS A 12 4.27 -7.42 6.37
C LYS A 12 4.83 -6.37 5.39
N HIS A 13 6.12 -6.04 5.50
CA HIS A 13 6.79 -5.11 4.58
C HIS A 13 6.80 -5.62 3.13
N LEU A 14 7.10 -6.89 2.91
CA LEU A 14 7.09 -7.49 1.56
C LEU A 14 5.68 -7.44 0.94
N THR A 15 4.66 -7.73 1.74
CA THR A 15 3.26 -7.66 1.33
C THR A 15 2.86 -6.23 0.97
N LEU A 16 3.21 -5.25 1.82
CA LEU A 16 2.93 -3.83 1.59
C LEU A 16 3.59 -3.34 0.29
N ARG A 17 4.89 -3.63 0.11
CA ARG A 17 5.65 -3.26 -1.10
C ARG A 17 5.00 -3.83 -2.37
N THR A 18 4.55 -5.09 -2.32
CA THR A 18 3.89 -5.73 -3.45
C THR A 18 2.54 -5.08 -3.77
N ARG A 19 1.76 -4.73 -2.75
CA ARG A 19 0.47 -4.05 -2.94
C ARG A 19 0.63 -2.64 -3.51
N ILE A 20 1.59 -1.86 -3.01
CA ILE A 20 1.92 -0.52 -3.55
C ILE A 20 2.35 -0.62 -5.02
N LYS A 21 3.24 -1.57 -5.36
CA LYS A 21 3.66 -1.77 -6.76
C LYS A 21 2.48 -2.13 -7.68
N ARG A 22 1.53 -2.92 -7.17
CA ARG A 22 0.30 -3.27 -7.91
C ARG A 22 -0.64 -2.08 -8.07
N LEU A 23 -0.81 -1.27 -7.03
CA LEU A 23 -1.57 -0.02 -7.07
C LEU A 23 -0.98 0.95 -8.10
N ALA A 24 0.34 1.07 -8.10
CA ALA A 24 1.06 1.92 -9.04
C ALA A 24 0.85 1.46 -10.49
N ARG A 25 0.90 0.15 -10.77
CA ARG A 25 0.61 -0.38 -12.12
C ARG A 25 -0.84 -0.19 -12.55
N LYS A 26 -1.81 -0.31 -11.63
CA LYS A 26 -3.24 -0.20 -11.95
C LYS A 26 -3.71 1.24 -12.13
N THR A 27 -3.15 2.17 -11.35
CA THR A 27 -3.73 3.51 -11.20
C THR A 27 -2.70 4.59 -11.50
N ILE A 28 -1.48 4.44 -10.98
CA ILE A 28 -0.49 5.53 -11.01
C ILE A 28 0.22 5.64 -12.36
N CYS A 29 0.42 4.51 -13.04
CA CYS A 29 1.16 4.44 -14.30
C CYS A 29 0.44 5.10 -15.50
N PHE A 30 -0.89 5.27 -15.43
CA PHE A 30 -1.70 5.77 -16.55
C PHE A 30 -2.14 7.24 -16.40
N SER A 31 -2.18 7.78 -15.18
CA SER A 31 -2.62 9.17 -14.93
C SER A 31 -1.42 10.12 -14.83
N LYS A 32 -1.49 11.27 -15.50
CA LYS A 32 -0.53 12.39 -15.34
C LYS A 32 -0.89 13.32 -14.18
N SER A 33 -2.06 13.13 -13.54
CA SER A 33 -2.54 14.02 -12.48
C SER A 33 -2.06 13.55 -11.11
N ILE A 34 -1.19 14.36 -10.48
CA ILE A 34 -0.67 14.13 -9.13
C ILE A 34 -1.81 14.09 -8.10
N LEU A 35 -2.83 14.94 -8.24
CA LEU A 35 -3.98 14.97 -7.34
C LEU A 35 -4.75 13.65 -7.31
N MET A 36 -4.89 12.99 -8.47
CA MET A 36 -5.53 11.67 -8.57
C MET A 36 -4.69 10.60 -7.86
N HIS A 37 -3.36 10.68 -7.99
CA HIS A 37 -2.46 9.76 -7.31
C HIS A 37 -2.53 9.93 -5.80
N ASP A 38 -2.50 11.17 -5.31
CA ASP A 38 -2.58 11.49 -3.89
C ASP A 38 -3.88 10.96 -3.27
N THR A 39 -5.01 11.20 -3.93
CA THR A 39 -6.34 10.71 -3.50
C THR A 39 -6.41 9.19 -3.46
N VAL A 40 -5.86 8.51 -4.48
CA VAL A 40 -5.85 7.04 -4.54
C VAL A 40 -4.93 6.45 -3.46
N ILE A 41 -3.81 7.08 -3.17
CA ILE A 41 -2.90 6.67 -2.09
C ILE A 41 -3.59 6.85 -0.75
N ASP A 42 -4.26 7.98 -0.51
CA ASP A 42 -5.00 8.23 0.71
C ASP A 42 -6.12 7.20 0.92
N LEU A 43 -6.92 6.91 -0.12
CA LEU A 43 -7.96 5.88 -0.08
C LEU A 43 -7.38 4.48 0.17
N PHE A 44 -6.22 4.19 -0.42
CA PHE A 44 -5.54 2.91 -0.26
C PHE A 44 -5.04 2.72 1.18
N ILE A 45 -4.40 3.73 1.77
CA ILE A 45 -3.93 3.68 3.17
C ILE A 45 -5.13 3.60 4.12
N ASN A 46 -6.15 4.43 3.94
CA ASN A 46 -7.37 4.41 4.75
C ASN A 46 -8.03 3.02 4.74
N ARG A 47 -8.09 2.36 3.58
CA ARG A 47 -8.70 1.04 3.45
C ARG A 47 -7.85 -0.10 4.03
N TYR A 48 -6.53 -0.09 3.81
CA TYR A 48 -5.68 -1.24 4.14
C TYR A 48 -4.99 -1.16 5.50
N GLU A 49 -4.68 0.04 5.98
CA GLU A 49 -4.05 0.24 7.30
C GLU A 49 -5.10 0.59 8.37
N PHE A 50 -6.11 1.41 8.03
CA PHE A 50 -7.11 1.87 8.99
C PHE A 50 -8.47 1.17 8.90
N GLY A 51 -8.70 0.37 7.86
CA GLY A 51 -9.99 -0.32 7.64
C GLY A 51 -11.17 0.62 7.42
N ARG A 52 -10.92 1.90 7.14
CA ARG A 52 -11.94 2.93 6.92
C ARG A 52 -12.17 3.07 5.42
N ALA A 53 -13.40 2.83 4.99
CA ALA A 53 -13.86 3.31 3.68
C ALA A 53 -14.36 4.74 3.89
N VAL A 54 -13.69 5.70 3.26
CA VAL A 54 -14.25 7.04 2.99
C VAL A 54 -15.28 6.91 1.88
#